data_AF-A0A523YBL3-F1
#
_entry.id   AF-A0A523YBL3-F1
#
_cell.length_a   1.000
_cell.length_b   1.000
_cell.length_c   1.000
_cell.angle_alpha   90.00
_cell.angle_beta   90.00
_cell.angle_gamma   90.00
#
_symmetry.space_group_name_H-M   'P 1'
#
loop_
_entity.id
_entity.type
_entity.pdbx_description
1 polymer ?
#
loop_
_entity_poly.entity_id
_entity_poly.type
_entity_poly.pdbx_seq_one_letter_code
_entity_poly.pdbx_strand_id
1 'polypeptide(L)' 'MGVLLKSGAKLTEDEIRQFVKERVVPYKYPRIVHIVDDLPKSHTGKVLKRKLRERRR' A
#
# COMPACT_ATOMS: atom_id res chain seq x y z
N MET A 1 -2.11 0.28 5.07
CA MET A 1 -1.39 0.81 3.89
C MET A 1 -1.77 -0.07 2.70
N GLY A 2 -2.11 0.49 1.54
CA GLY A 2 -2.40 -0.34 0.35
C GLY A 2 -1.18 -0.38 -0.56
N VAL A 3 -0.76 -1.54 -1.01
CA VAL A 3 0.42 -1.73 -1.87
C VAL A 3 -0.01 -2.49 -3.12
N LEU A 4 0.32 -1.94 -4.28
CA LEU A 4 0.13 -2.59 -5.58
C LEU A 4 1.47 -3.11 -6.04
N LEU A 5 1.57 -4.42 -6.28
CA LEU A 5 2.79 -5.03 -6.81
C LEU A 5 2.93 -4.74 -8.30
N LYS A 6 4.17 -4.59 -8.77
CA LYS A 6 4.44 -4.58 -10.20
C LYS A 6 4.19 -5.97 -10.78
N SER A 7 3.86 -6.03 -12.07
CA SER A 7 3.67 -7.31 -12.77
C SER A 7 4.87 -8.22 -12.58
N GLY A 8 4.62 -9.47 -12.18
CA GLY A 8 5.65 -10.48 -11.91
C GLY A 8 6.36 -10.37 -10.55
N ALA A 9 6.11 -9.32 -9.77
CA ALA A 9 6.68 -9.22 -8.42
C ALA A 9 5.90 -10.10 -7.44
N LYS A 10 6.63 -10.84 -6.60
CA LYS A 10 6.09 -11.60 -5.47
C LYS A 10 6.70 -11.06 -4.20
N LEU A 11 5.87 -10.40 -3.39
CA LEU A 11 6.23 -9.95 -2.05
C LEU A 11 5.08 -10.25 -1.11
N THR A 12 5.42 -10.45 0.16
CA THR A 12 4.48 -10.60 1.27
C THR A 12 4.33 -9.29 2.03
N GLU A 13 3.25 -9.19 2.80
CA GLU A 13 2.99 -8.04 3.66
C GLU A 13 4.08 -7.84 4.72
N ASP A 14 4.63 -8.94 5.26
CA ASP A 14 5.69 -8.93 6.26
C ASP A 14 7.02 -8.43 5.68
N GLU A 15 7.39 -8.86 4.48
CA GLU A 15 8.59 -8.37 3.78
C GLU A 15 8.51 -6.87 3.54
N ILE A 16 7.34 -6.37 3.10
CA ILE A 16 7.11 -4.94 2.91
C ILE A 16 7.19 -4.19 4.25
N ARG A 17 6.58 -4.73 5.31
CA ARG A 17 6.62 -4.12 6.64
C ARG A 17 8.06 -4.02 7.15
N GLN A 18 8.83 -5.10 7.05
CA GLN A 18 10.23 -5.14 7.49
C GLN A 18 11.09 -4.16 6.68
N PHE A 19 10.93 -4.14 5.36
CA PHE A 19 11.61 -3.19 4.47
C PHE A 19 11.38 -1.74 4.88
N VAL A 20 10.14 -1.37 5.23
CA VAL A 20 9.80 0.00 5.64
C VAL A 20 10.32 0.26 7.06
N LYS A 21 10.18 -0.69 7.99
CA LYS A 21 10.64 -0.56 9.39
C LYS A 21 12.12 -0.23 9.51
N GLU A 22 12.96 -0.75 8.62
CA GLU A 22 14.41 -0.48 8.59
C GLU A 22 14.76 0.93 8.09
N ARG A 23 13.84 1.60 7.37
CA ARG A 23 14.10 2.87 6.68
C ARG A 23 13.40 4.07 7.29
N VAL A 24 12.38 3.84 8.12
CA VAL A 24 11.65 4.90 8.83
C VAL A 24 11.58 4.62 10.32
N VAL A 25 11.48 5.70 11.07
CA VAL A 25 11.30 5.67 12.53
C VAL A 25 10.12 4.79 12.95
N PRO A 26 10.21 4.11 14.12
CA PRO A 26 9.23 3.10 14.55
C PRO A 26 7.76 3.54 14.60
N TYR A 27 7.49 4.83 14.73
CA TYR A 27 6.11 5.34 14.78
C TYR A 27 5.54 5.69 13.40
N LYS A 28 6.35 5.71 12.34
CA LYS A 28 5.92 6.05 10.97
C LYS A 28 5.75 4.87 10.03
N TYR A 29 6.24 3.67 10.38
CA TYR A 29 6.03 2.51 9.52
C TYR A 29 4.57 2.00 9.63
N PRO A 30 4.00 1.45 8.54
CA PRO A 30 2.64 0.94 8.56
C PRO A 30 2.56 -0.39 9.32
N ARG A 31 1.72 -0.46 10.35
CA ARG A 31 1.45 -1.71 11.08
C ARG A 31 0.69 -2.72 10.23
N ILE A 32 -0.25 -2.23 9.42
CA ILE A 32 -1.08 -3.05 8.54
C ILE A 32 -0.74 -2.68 7.09
N VAL A 33 -0.33 -3.69 6.32
CA VAL A 33 -0.12 -3.63 4.88
C VAL A 33 -1.20 -4.51 4.25
N HIS A 34 -1.75 -4.08 3.13
CA HIS A 34 -2.66 -4.88 2.32
C HIS A 34 -2.15 -4.84 0.90
N ILE A 35 -1.85 -6.01 0.34
CA ILE A 35 -1.57 -6.14 -1.08
C ILE A 35 -2.92 -6.11 -1.81
N VAL A 36 -3.04 -5.21 -2.78
CA VAL A 36 -4.27 -5.00 -3.54
C VAL A 36 -3.97 -5.14 -5.03
N ASP A 37 -4.93 -5.66 -5.79
CA ASP A 37 -4.78 -5.85 -7.24
C ASP A 37 -4.93 -4.54 -8.02
N ASP A 38 -5.60 -3.55 -7.43
CA ASP A 38 -5.73 -2.22 -8.03
C ASP A 38 -5.90 -1.10 -7.00
N LEU A 39 -5.43 0.10 -7.36
CA LEU A 39 -5.65 1.33 -6.62
C LEU A 39 -6.62 2.21 -7.40
N PRO A 40 -7.67 2.75 -6.76
CA PRO A 40 -8.62 3.61 -7.45
C PRO A 40 -7.89 4.86 -7.95
N LYS A 41 -7.85 5.04 -9.27
CA LYS A 41 -7.20 6.17 -9.95
C LYS A 41 -8.25 7.08 -10.59
N SER A 42 -7.89 8.36 -10.77
CA SER A 42 -8.65 9.30 -11.62
C SER A 42 -8.44 8.97 -13.10
N HIS A 43 -9.21 9.59 -13.98
CA HIS A 43 -8.98 9.53 -15.44
C HIS A 43 -7.56 10.00 -15.84
N THR A 44 -6.95 10.85 -15.01
CA THR A 44 -5.57 11.34 -15.14
C THR A 44 -4.53 10.47 -14.40
N GLY A 45 -4.92 9.30 -13.90
CA GLY A 45 -4.01 8.35 -13.23
C GLY A 45 -3.67 8.67 -11.77
N LYS A 46 -4.21 9.74 -11.18
CA LYS A 46 -3.94 10.11 -9.77
C LYS A 46 -4.67 9.18 -8.81
N VAL A 47 -3.98 8.69 -7.79
CA VAL A 47 -4.59 7.83 -6.76
C VAL A 47 -5.63 8.61 -5.94
N LEU A 48 -6.87 8.12 -5.94
CA LEU A 48 -8.01 8.71 -5.27
C LEU A 48 -8.08 8.23 -3.81
N LYS A 49 -7.39 8.95 -2.92
CA LYS A 49 -7.40 8.65 -1.46
C LYS A 49 -8.81 8.62 -0.85
N ARG A 50 -9.76 9.40 -1.37
CA ARG A 50 -11.17 9.38 -0.89
C ARG A 50 -11.81 8.02 -1.10
N LYS A 51 -11.75 7.47 -2.32
CA LYS A 51 -12.30 6.14 -2.65
C LYS A 51 -11.62 5.01 -1.88
N LEU A 52 -10.32 5.15 -1.58
CA LEU A 52 -9.60 4.21 -0.71
C LEU A 52 -10.13 4.19 0.73
N ARG A 53 -10.59 5.33 1.26
CA ARG A 53 -11.22 5.39 2.59
C ARG A 53 -12.61 4.79 2.57
N GLU A 54 -13.38 5.01 1.51
CA GLU A 54 -14.72 4.41 1.33
C GLU A 54 -14.66 2.88 1.25
N ARG A 55 -13.68 2.31 0.53
CA ARG A 55 -13.46 0.84 0.48
C ARG A 55 -13.08 0.19 1.82
N ARG A 56 -12.67 0.98 2.81
CA ARG A 56 -12.21 0.50 4.13
C ARG A 56 -13.21 0.77 5.26
N ARG A 57 -14.34 1.39 4.93
CA ARG A 57 -15.41 1.68 5.87
C ARG A 57 -16.43 0.56 5.81
#